data_AF-A0A536XRN5-F1
#
_entry.id   AF-A0A536XRN5-F1
#
_cell.length_a   1.000
_cell.length_b   1.000
_cell.length_c   1.000
_cell.angle_alpha   90.00
_cell.angle_beta   90.00
_cell.angle_gamma   90.00
#
_symmetry.space_group_name_H-M   'P 1'
#
loop_
_entity.id
_entity.type
_entity.pdbx_description
1 polymer ?
#
loop_
_entity_poly.entity_id
_entity_poly.type
_entity_poly.pdbx_seq_one_letter_code
_entity_poly.pdbx_strand_id
1 'polypeptide(L)' 'MFAPNILAQSDPELWNAIRLENQRQEDHVELIASENYVSRQVLIAQGSQLTNKYAEGY' A
#
# COMPACT_ATOMS: atom_id res chain seq x y z
N MET A 1 13.47 -1.73 8.55
CA MET A 1 12.08 -2.08 8.18
C MET A 1 11.19 -1.58 9.29
N PHE A 2 10.16 -0.79 8.96
CA PHE A 2 9.16 -0.37 9.94
C PHE A 2 8.48 -1.61 10.52
N ALA A 3 8.17 -1.59 11.82
CA ALA A 3 7.46 -2.72 12.42
C ALA A 3 6.08 -2.85 11.76
N PRO A 4 5.61 -4.08 11.48
CA PRO A 4 4.46 -4.33 10.61
C PRO A 4 3.13 -3.71 11.08
N ASN A 5 3.06 -3.25 12.34
CA ASN A 5 1.82 -2.74 12.96
C ASN A 5 1.97 -1.33 13.57
N ILE A 6 2.96 -0.53 13.17
CA ILE A 6 3.10 0.84 13.70
C ILE A 6 1.82 1.65 13.44
N LEU A 7 1.28 1.56 12.22
CA LEU A 7 0.10 2.32 11.84
C LEU A 7 -1.14 1.91 12.67
N ALA A 8 -1.31 0.62 12.95
CA ALA A 8 -2.39 0.14 13.79
C ALA A 8 -2.36 0.68 15.22
N GLN A 9 -1.18 1.05 15.74
CA GLN A 9 -1.01 1.62 17.08
C GLN A 9 -1.08 3.14 17.07
N SER A 10 -0.45 3.79 16.08
CA SER A 10 -0.37 5.25 15.99
C SER A 10 -1.64 5.88 15.43
N ASP A 11 -2.30 5.19 14.49
CA ASP A 11 -3.53 5.65 13.82
C ASP A 11 -4.46 4.45 13.51
N PRO A 12 -5.20 3.97 14.53
CA PRO A 12 -6.09 2.81 14.37
C PRO A 12 -7.23 3.03 13.38
N GLU A 13 -7.67 4.28 13.20
CA GLU A 13 -8.76 4.63 12.28
C GLU A 13 -8.30 4.46 10.84
N LEU A 14 -7.14 5.04 10.49
CA LEU A 14 -6.56 4.89 9.16
C LEU A 14 -6.20 3.42 8.86
N TRP A 15 -5.65 2.71 9.84
CA TRP A 15 -5.38 1.28 9.69
C TRP A 15 -6.65 0.47 9.38
N ASN A 16 -7.76 0.77 10.06
CA ASN A 16 -9.02 0.09 9.80
C ASN A 16 -9.57 0.43 8.40
N ALA A 17 -9.43 1.67 7.94
CA ALA A 17 -9.82 2.05 6.58
C ALA A 17 -9.04 1.25 5.51
N ILE A 18 -7.72 1.11 5.67
CA ILE A 18 -6.88 0.29 4.76
C ILE A 18 -7.34 -1.17 4.76
N ARG A 19 -7.61 -1.74 5.94
CA ARG A 19 -8.07 -3.13 6.06
C ARG A 19 -9.43 -3.34 5.38
N LEU A 20 -10.35 -2.40 5.52
CA LEU A 20 -11.65 -2.46 4.87
C LEU A 20 -11.54 -2.38 3.34
N GLU A 21 -10.63 -1.56 2.81
CA GLU A 21 -10.40 -1.48 1.36
C GLU A 21 -9.77 -2.77 0.81
N ASN A 22 -8.81 -3.37 1.52
CA ASN A 22 -8.25 -4.67 1.13
C ASN A 22 -9.35 -5.73 1.03
N GLN A 23 -10.24 -5.79 2.02
CA GLN A 23 -11.38 -6.72 2.00
C GLN A 23 -12.32 -6.44 0.83
N ARG A 24 -12.64 -5.17 0.57
CA ARG A 24 -13.52 -4.76 -0.55
C ARG A 24 -12.96 -5.22 -1.90
N GLN A 25 -11.65 -5.10 -2.10
CA GLN A 25 -10.98 -5.56 -3.32
C GLN A 25 -11.03 -7.08 -3.44
N GLU A 26 -10.74 -7.83 -2.38
CA GLU A 26 -10.76 -9.30 -2.38
C GLU A 26 -12.17 -9.88 -2.60
N ASP A 27 -13.21 -9.20 -2.10
CA ASP A 27 -14.60 -9.65 -2.20
C ASP A 27 -15.28 -9.30 -3.54
N HIS A 28 -14.62 -8.54 -4.41
CA HIS A 28 -15.20 -8.08 -5.67
C HIS A 28 -14.47 -8.62 -6.90
N VAL A 29 -15.23 -8.95 -7.94
CA VAL A 29 -14.67 -9.22 -9.28
C VAL A 29 -14.42 -7.87 -9.94
N GLU A 30 -13.15 -7.50 -10.08
CA GLU A 30 -12.78 -6.24 -10.73
C GLU A 30 -12.92 -6.35 -12.26
N LEU A 31 -13.72 -5.46 -12.85
CA LEU A 31 -14.07 -5.45 -14.29
C LEU A 31 -13.67 -4.15 -14.99
N ILE A 32 -13.07 -3.21 -14.27
CA ILE A 32 -12.53 -1.98 -14.85
C ILE A 32 -11.28 -2.34 -15.64
N ALA A 33 -11.37 -2.24 -16.97
CA ALA A 33 -10.33 -2.70 -17.91
C ALA A 33 -8.94 -2.06 -17.69
N SER A 34 -8.88 -0.89 -17.04
CA SER A 34 -7.63 -0.17 -16.76
C SER A 34 -7.02 -0.49 -15.40
N GLU A 35 -7.73 -1.22 -14.53
CA GLU A 35 -7.28 -1.52 -13.16
C GLU A 35 -6.62 -2.90 -13.07
N ASN A 36 -5.75 -3.07 -12.08
CA ASN A 36 -5.02 -4.31 -11.86
C ASN A 36 -4.49 -4.43 -10.42
N TYR A 37 -4.22 -5.67 -10.01
CA TYR A 37 -3.53 -5.98 -8.75
C TYR A 37 -2.02 -6.00 -8.97
N VAL A 38 -1.30 -5.13 -8.27
CA VAL A 38 0.16 -5.10 -8.35
C VAL A 38 0.80 -6.26 -7.59
N SER A 39 1.97 -6.70 -8.02
CA SER A 39 2.72 -7.75 -7.33
C SER A 39 3.23 -7.27 -5.97
N ARG A 40 3.48 -8.24 -5.06
CA ARG A 40 4.06 -7.94 -3.74
C ARG A 40 5.40 -7.23 -3.83
N GLN A 41 6.20 -7.55 -4.86
CA GLN A 41 7.50 -6.92 -5.10
C GLN A 41 7.35 -5.43 -5.42
N VAL A 42 6.33 -5.03 -6.18
CA VAL A 42 6.02 -3.63 -6.47
C VAL A 42 5.66 -2.88 -5.18
N LEU A 43 4.79 -3.46 -4.35
CA LEU A 43 4.41 -2.86 -3.06
C LEU A 43 5.62 -2.66 -2.13
N ILE A 44 6.53 -3.64 -2.07
CA ILE A 44 7.76 -3.53 -1.26
C ILE A 44 8.66 -2.40 -1.77
N ALA A 45 8.85 -2.30 -3.09
CA ALA A 45 9.65 -1.24 -3.68
C ALA A 45 9.05 0.15 -3.40
N GLN A 46 7.72 0.27 -3.48
CA GLN A 46 7.01 1.52 -3.22
C GLN A 46 7.07 1.95 -1.75
N GLY A 47 7.08 1.00 -0.81
CA GLY A 47 7.29 1.26 0.62
C GLY A 47 8.76 1.37 1.06
N SER A 48 9.70 1.43 0.12
CA SER A 48 11.13 1.43 0.43
C SER A 48 11.69 2.83 0.74
N GLN A 49 12.93 2.89 1.22
CA GLN A 49 13.65 4.14 1.48
C GLN A 49 13.88 5.00 0.22
N LEU A 50 13.63 4.47 -0.98
CA LEU A 50 13.78 5.23 -2.23
C LEU A 50 12.90 6.47 -2.24
N THR A 51 11.73 6.45 -1.59
CA THR A 51 10.83 7.61 -1.52
C THR A 51 11.35 8.75 -0.67
N ASN A 52 12.34 8.50 0.20
CA ASN A 52 12.94 9.54 1.04
C ASN A 52 14.01 10.34 0.30
N LYS A 53 14.43 9.87 -0.88
CA LYS A 53 15.57 10.42 -1.58
C LYS A 53 15.14 11.51 -2.56
N TYR A 54 15.66 12.72 -2.34
CA TYR A 54 15.68 13.75 -3.37
C TYR A 54 16.72 13.40 -4.45
N ALA A 55 16.32 13.44 -5.71
CA ALA A 55 17.15 13.08 -6.86
C ALA A 55 16.90 14.07 -8.02
N GLU A 56 17.58 15.21 -7.97
CA GLU A 56 17.64 16.17 -9.09
C GLU A 56 18.67 15.75 -10.14
N GLY A 57 18.37 16.03 -11.41
CA GLY A 57 19.25 15.77 -12.55
C GLY A 57 19.06 14.39 -13.20
N TYR A 58 19.89 14.11 -14.20
CA TYR A 58 20.06 12.82 -14.88
C TYR A 58 21.54 12.46 -14.93
#